data_AF-A0A934AHD2-F1
#
_entry.id   AF-A0A934AHD2-F1
#
_cell.length_a   1.000
_cell.length_b   1.000
_cell.length_c   1.000
_cell.angle_alpha   90.00
_cell.angle_beta   90.00
_cell.angle_gamma   90.00
#
_symmetry.space_group_name_H-M   'P 1'
#
loop_
_entity.id
_entity.type
_entity.pdbx_description
1 polymer ?
#
loop_
_entity_poly.entity_id
_entity_poly.type
_entity_poly.pdbx_seq_one_letter_code
_entity_poly.pdbx_strand_id
1 'polypeptide(L)'
;MDRHRSWALALALVASAAFSASSGPGPAAGFGPAEFQPLLQRFVKERHGRSFLALGEEADFDHAHLLFRPGEDRPFALLYHTQELSSDPSLSDRNRNWLQWVGTGDVEDAKRYERRTYPRSAAWDWFLEIDLPSLRKRGTILDKMLDPSLLGSEETVSRQWVFQKTPCGGRLGGRDKLRVDLPAGQQVCLGLERP
;
A
#
# COMPACT_ATOMS: atom_id res chain seq x y z
N MET A 1 42.68 34.06 -37.20
CA MET A 1 43.40 35.17 -36.55
C MET A 1 42.45 35.75 -35.52
N ASP A 2 42.65 35.44 -34.23
CA ASP A 2 43.56 36.16 -33.29
C ASP A 2 42.92 37.49 -32.80
N ARG A 3 42.95 37.90 -31.53
CA ARG A 3 43.43 37.31 -30.26
C ARG A 3 42.88 38.11 -29.05
N HIS A 4 42.77 37.46 -27.88
CA HIS A 4 42.87 37.94 -26.48
C HIS A 4 42.35 39.34 -26.07
N ARG A 5 41.64 39.48 -24.94
CA ARG A 5 42.15 39.48 -23.54
C ARG A 5 40.93 39.33 -22.58
N SER A 6 40.96 38.55 -21.49
CA SER A 6 41.47 38.89 -20.13
C SER A 6 40.94 40.25 -19.63
N TRP A 7 40.36 40.47 -18.44
CA TRP A 7 40.63 40.09 -17.03
C TRP A 7 39.29 40.00 -16.26
N ALA A 8 39.09 39.71 -14.94
CA ALA A 8 39.76 39.01 -13.82
C ALA A 8 38.61 38.62 -12.82
N LEU A 9 38.61 37.51 -12.07
CA LEU A 9 39.40 37.14 -10.88
C LEU A 9 39.17 38.02 -9.62
N ALA A 10 38.09 37.73 -8.87
CA ALA A 10 37.83 38.05 -7.45
C ALA A 10 36.42 37.50 -7.08
N LEU A 11 36.08 37.03 -5.88
CA LEU A 11 36.87 36.69 -4.68
C LEU A 11 36.13 35.53 -3.95
N ALA A 12 36.85 34.67 -3.24
CA ALA A 12 36.23 33.62 -2.45
C ALA A 12 35.62 34.16 -1.15
N LEU A 13 34.43 33.67 -0.79
CA LEU A 13 33.85 33.83 0.55
C LEU A 13 33.31 32.47 1.00
N VAL A 14 34.21 31.64 1.53
CA VAL A 14 33.87 30.36 2.15
C VAL A 14 33.28 30.66 3.52
N ALA A 15 31.95 30.81 3.57
CA ALA A 15 31.22 30.86 4.83
C ALA A 15 31.16 29.45 5.43
N SER A 16 32.17 29.10 6.22
CA SER A 16 32.21 27.86 7.01
C SER A 16 31.16 27.91 8.13
N ALA A 17 29.89 27.71 7.76
CA ALA A 17 28.83 27.43 8.70
C ALA A 17 29.10 26.05 9.33
N ALA A 18 29.68 26.06 10.53
CA ALA A 18 29.80 24.87 11.37
C ALA A 18 28.40 24.40 11.76
N PHE A 19 27.81 23.53 10.93
CA PHE A 19 26.59 22.81 11.26
C PHE A 19 26.89 21.93 12.48
N SER A 20 26.49 22.44 13.66
CA SER A 20 26.29 21.60 14.83
C SER A 20 25.27 20.55 14.44
N ALA A 21 25.74 19.33 14.19
CA ALA A 21 24.88 18.18 13.95
C ALA A 21 24.15 17.88 15.25
N SER A 22 23.01 18.55 15.45
CA SER A 22 22.05 18.18 16.47
C SER A 22 21.68 16.73 16.22
N SER A 23 22.06 15.86 17.14
CA SER A 23 21.52 14.51 17.23
C SER A 23 20.06 14.62 17.65
N GLY A 24 19.21 15.07 16.71
CA GLY A 24 17.77 15.06 16.87
C GLY A 24 17.30 13.64 17.22
N PRO A 25 16.12 13.49 17.83
CA PRO A 25 15.55 12.17 18.03
C PRO A 25 15.58 11.44 16.69
N GLY A 26 16.25 10.29 16.66
CA GLY A 26 16.28 9.45 15.46
C GLY A 26 14.85 9.19 15.01
N PRO A 27 14.60 9.03 13.69
CA PRO A 27 13.26 8.76 13.19
C PRO A 27 12.65 7.64 14.03
N ALA A 28 11.48 7.89 14.62
CA ALA A 28 10.76 6.90 15.41
C ALA A 28 10.76 5.59 14.63
N ALA A 29 11.00 4.46 15.31
CA ALA A 29 11.23 3.16 14.67
C ALA A 29 10.00 2.75 13.85
N GLY A 30 10.00 3.21 12.59
CA GLY A 30 8.80 3.26 11.77
C GLY A 30 8.47 1.91 11.21
N PHE A 31 7.21 1.74 10.81
CA PHE A 31 6.70 0.49 10.26
C PHE A 31 7.50 0.10 9.00
N GLY A 32 8.47 -0.78 9.19
CA GLY A 32 9.60 -0.94 8.28
C GLY A 32 9.62 -2.28 7.54
N PRO A 33 10.63 -2.52 6.68
CA PRO A 33 10.79 -3.77 5.95
C PRO A 33 10.69 -5.03 6.82
N ALA A 34 11.27 -4.99 8.02
CA ALA A 34 11.28 -6.10 8.96
C ALA A 34 9.89 -6.50 9.50
N GLU A 35 8.93 -5.58 9.49
CA GLU A 35 7.55 -5.84 9.93
C GLU A 35 6.64 -6.12 8.74
N PHE A 36 6.79 -5.34 7.67
CA PHE A 36 6.00 -5.49 6.45
C PHE A 36 6.26 -6.81 5.72
N GLN A 37 7.52 -7.22 5.58
CA GLN A 37 7.86 -8.43 4.83
C GLN A 37 7.18 -9.69 5.40
N PRO A 38 7.26 -10.04 6.70
CA PRO A 38 6.57 -11.21 7.23
C PRO A 38 5.04 -11.08 7.17
N LEU A 39 4.49 -9.87 7.36
CA LEU A 39 3.04 -9.62 7.31
C LEU A 39 2.47 -9.89 5.90
N LEU A 40 3.04 -9.21 4.89
CA LEU A 40 2.68 -9.37 3.48
C LEU A 40 2.94 -10.80 2.98
N GLN A 41 4.06 -11.40 3.39
CA GLN A 41 4.41 -12.77 3.00
C GLN A 41 3.45 -13.81 3.61
N ARG A 42 2.88 -13.56 4.79
CA ARG A 42 1.80 -14.37 5.36
C ARG A 42 0.54 -14.28 4.50
N PHE A 43 0.08 -13.07 4.17
CA PHE A 43 -1.09 -12.89 3.30
C PHE A 43 -0.91 -13.66 1.98
N VAL A 44 0.24 -13.48 1.33
CA VAL A 44 0.57 -14.18 0.08
C VAL A 44 0.48 -15.70 0.24
N LYS A 45 1.05 -16.28 1.31
CA LYS A 45 1.05 -17.73 1.54
C LYS A 45 -0.32 -18.31 1.90
N GLU A 46 -1.18 -17.55 2.58
CA GLU A 46 -2.51 -18.01 2.99
C GLU A 46 -3.59 -17.85 1.91
N ARG A 47 -3.41 -16.89 1.00
CA ARG A 47 -4.42 -16.46 0.03
C ARG A 47 -4.07 -16.79 -1.43
N HIS A 48 -2.83 -17.15 -1.74
CA HIS A 48 -2.50 -17.74 -3.05
C HIS A 48 -3.29 -19.03 -3.30
N GLY A 49 -3.76 -19.21 -4.54
CA GLY A 49 -4.61 -20.33 -4.93
C GLY A 49 -6.04 -20.29 -4.40
N ARG A 50 -6.43 -19.22 -3.69
CA ARG A 50 -7.78 -19.03 -3.09
C ARG A 50 -8.41 -17.68 -3.44
N SER A 51 -7.62 -16.62 -3.31
CA SER A 51 -8.02 -15.23 -3.57
C SER A 51 -7.35 -14.66 -4.81
N PHE A 52 -6.16 -15.15 -5.16
CA PHE A 52 -5.42 -14.79 -6.37
C PHE A 52 -4.53 -15.96 -6.83
N LEU A 53 -4.13 -15.97 -8.10
CA LEU A 53 -3.30 -17.01 -8.73
C LEU A 53 -1.89 -16.51 -9.11
N ALA A 54 -1.75 -15.23 -9.43
CA ALA A 54 -0.53 -14.56 -9.86
C ALA A 54 -0.26 -13.29 -9.04
N LEU A 55 1.00 -13.03 -8.72
CA LEU A 55 1.42 -11.84 -7.98
C LEU A 55 1.76 -10.67 -8.90
N GLY A 56 1.23 -9.48 -8.59
CA GLY A 56 1.53 -8.24 -9.33
C GLY A 56 0.88 -8.16 -10.71
N GLU A 57 -0.19 -8.92 -10.94
CA GLU A 57 -1.04 -8.78 -12.12
C GLU A 57 -2.25 -7.90 -11.76
N GLU A 58 -2.51 -6.84 -12.55
CA GLU A 58 -3.60 -5.87 -12.32
C GLU A 58 -4.99 -6.54 -12.23
N ALA A 59 -5.16 -7.65 -12.94
CA ALA A 59 -6.39 -8.43 -12.95
C ALA A 59 -6.52 -9.43 -11.79
N ASP A 60 -5.57 -9.55 -10.86
CA ASP A 60 -5.54 -10.64 -9.88
C ASP A 60 -5.03 -10.24 -8.48
N PHE A 61 -3.89 -9.55 -8.37
CA PHE A 61 -3.38 -9.01 -7.10
C PHE A 61 -2.36 -7.90 -7.34
N ASP A 62 -2.79 -6.66 -7.16
CA ASP A 62 -2.11 -5.49 -7.70
C ASP A 62 -1.94 -4.34 -6.69
N HIS A 63 -2.81 -4.21 -5.68
CA HIS A 63 -2.67 -3.19 -4.66
C HIS A 63 -3.27 -3.55 -3.30
N ALA A 64 -2.89 -2.75 -2.29
CA ALA A 64 -3.52 -2.72 -0.98
C ALA A 64 -3.62 -1.29 -0.45
N HIS A 65 -4.49 -1.06 0.53
CA HIS A 65 -4.62 0.17 1.27
C HIS A 65 -4.12 -0.04 2.70
N LEU A 66 -3.14 0.76 3.11
CA LEU A 66 -2.69 0.85 4.49
C LEU A 66 -3.68 1.68 5.28
N LEU A 67 -4.29 1.12 6.32
CA LEU A 67 -5.31 1.76 7.14
C LEU A 67 -4.70 2.26 8.45
N PHE A 68 -4.80 3.57 8.69
CA PHE A 68 -4.28 4.28 9.87
C PHE A 68 -5.44 4.88 10.66
N ARG A 69 -5.30 4.99 11.98
CA ARG A 69 -6.15 5.89 12.77
C ARG A 69 -5.66 7.34 12.64
N PRO A 70 -6.52 8.35 12.87
CA PRO A 70 -6.09 9.74 12.88
C PRO A 70 -4.91 9.99 13.82
N GLY A 71 -3.81 10.54 13.30
CA GLY A 71 -2.60 10.83 14.06
C GLY A 71 -1.63 9.65 14.29
N GLU A 72 -1.98 8.42 13.91
CA GLU A 72 -1.06 7.27 13.98
C GLU A 72 -0.15 7.20 12.73
N ASP A 73 1.13 6.84 12.94
CA ASP A 73 2.14 6.62 11.89
C ASP A 73 2.32 5.15 11.50
N ARG A 74 1.80 4.21 12.31
CA ARG A 74 1.70 2.78 12.03
C ARG A 74 0.29 2.43 11.54
N PRO A 75 0.13 1.61 10.49
CA PRO A 75 -1.17 1.11 10.11
C PRO A 75 -1.66 0.08 11.14
N PHE A 76 -2.97 0.01 11.36
CA PHE A 76 -3.59 -1.02 12.19
C PHE A 76 -4.07 -2.23 11.35
N ALA A 77 -4.33 -2.01 10.06
CA ALA A 77 -4.75 -3.05 9.12
C ALA A 77 -4.29 -2.73 7.69
N LEU A 78 -4.23 -3.77 6.85
CA LEU A 78 -4.06 -3.69 5.40
C LEU A 78 -5.33 -4.21 4.72
N LEU A 79 -5.92 -3.41 3.84
CA LEU A 79 -7.05 -3.80 2.99
C LEU A 79 -6.52 -4.15 1.60
N TYR A 80 -6.55 -5.43 1.23
CA TYR A 80 -6.13 -5.91 -0.08
C TYR A 80 -7.33 -6.03 -1.02
N HIS A 81 -7.14 -5.65 -2.27
CA HIS A 81 -8.05 -6.02 -3.35
C HIS A 81 -7.40 -7.14 -4.17
N THR A 82 -8.19 -8.18 -4.44
CA THR A 82 -7.80 -9.29 -5.31
C THR A 82 -8.84 -9.43 -6.40
N GLN A 83 -8.38 -9.65 -7.63
CA GLN A 83 -9.19 -9.94 -8.81
C GLN A 83 -10.11 -8.79 -9.26
N GLU A 84 -9.92 -7.56 -8.78
CA GLU A 84 -10.81 -6.41 -9.05
C GLU A 84 -11.12 -6.20 -10.55
N LEU A 85 -10.13 -6.39 -11.43
CA LEU A 85 -10.29 -6.26 -12.88
C LEU A 85 -10.44 -7.59 -13.63
N SER A 86 -10.52 -8.74 -12.93
CA SER A 86 -10.74 -10.03 -13.57
C SER A 86 -12.14 -10.13 -14.18
N SER A 87 -12.18 -10.51 -15.45
CA SER A 87 -13.40 -10.80 -16.20
C SER A 87 -13.84 -12.27 -16.11
N ASP A 88 -13.11 -13.13 -15.40
CA ASP A 88 -13.44 -14.54 -15.26
C ASP A 88 -14.66 -14.74 -14.33
N PRO A 89 -15.81 -15.22 -14.84
CA PRO A 89 -17.03 -15.38 -14.06
C PRO A 89 -17.00 -16.57 -13.10
N SER A 90 -15.98 -17.44 -13.16
CA SER A 90 -15.79 -18.54 -12.21
C SER A 90 -15.22 -18.06 -10.86
N LEU A 91 -14.63 -16.86 -10.82
CA LEU A 91 -14.07 -16.23 -9.63
C LEU A 91 -15.14 -15.48 -8.86
N SER A 92 -15.60 -16.05 -7.74
CA SER A 92 -16.72 -15.49 -6.98
C SER A 92 -16.36 -14.19 -6.26
N ASP A 93 -17.29 -13.24 -6.23
CA ASP A 93 -17.15 -11.95 -5.52
C ASP A 93 -16.85 -12.05 -4.03
N ARG A 94 -17.06 -13.22 -3.43
CA ARG A 94 -16.86 -13.47 -1.99
C ARG A 94 -15.39 -13.52 -1.55
N ASN A 95 -14.45 -13.39 -2.49
CA ASN A 95 -13.01 -13.48 -2.23
C ASN A 95 -12.21 -12.26 -2.76
N ARG A 96 -12.88 -11.13 -3.06
CA ARG A 96 -12.26 -9.96 -3.71
C ARG A 96 -11.60 -8.94 -2.77
N ASN A 97 -11.97 -8.89 -1.48
CA ASN A 97 -11.47 -7.88 -0.54
C ASN A 97 -11.10 -8.51 0.79
N TRP A 98 -9.91 -8.22 1.30
CA TRP A 98 -9.39 -8.85 2.51
C TRP A 98 -8.80 -7.81 3.45
N LEU A 99 -9.14 -7.91 4.74
CA LEU A 99 -8.43 -7.18 5.80
C LEU A 99 -7.40 -8.10 6.43
N GLN A 100 -6.17 -7.63 6.58
CA GLN A 100 -5.18 -8.25 7.47
C GLN A 100 -4.86 -7.31 8.62
N TRP A 101 -5.06 -7.78 9.84
CA TRP A 101 -4.78 -7.03 11.05
C TRP A 101 -3.28 -6.99 11.33
N VAL A 102 -2.70 -5.80 11.55
CA VAL A 102 -1.24 -5.67 11.78
C VAL A 102 -0.83 -6.30 13.12
N GLY A 103 -1.68 -6.18 14.15
CA GLY A 103 -1.37 -6.66 15.51
C GLY A 103 -1.35 -8.19 15.67
N THR A 104 -2.17 -8.93 14.92
CA THR A 104 -2.26 -10.40 14.99
C THR A 104 -1.76 -11.09 13.72
N GLY A 105 -1.82 -10.40 12.60
CA GLY A 105 -1.59 -10.92 11.26
C GLY A 105 -2.73 -11.80 10.72
N ASP A 106 -3.88 -11.85 11.39
CA ASP A 106 -5.07 -12.58 10.92
C ASP A 106 -5.65 -11.95 9.66
N VAL A 107 -6.15 -12.77 8.74
CA VAL A 107 -6.73 -12.34 7.46
C VAL A 107 -8.23 -12.67 7.39
N GLU A 108 -9.08 -11.68 7.13
CA GLU A 108 -10.53 -11.79 7.09
C GLU A 108 -11.15 -11.19 5.82
N ASP A 109 -12.37 -11.61 5.50
CA ASP A 109 -13.19 -10.99 4.43
C ASP A 109 -13.63 -9.58 4.86
N ALA A 110 -13.20 -8.57 4.09
CA ALA A 110 -13.48 -7.16 4.39
C ALA A 110 -14.99 -6.83 4.36
N LYS A 111 -15.82 -7.65 3.70
CA LYS A 111 -17.28 -7.49 3.67
C LYS A 111 -17.95 -7.59 5.04
N ARG A 112 -17.32 -8.28 5.99
CA ARG A 112 -17.77 -8.30 7.41
C ARG A 112 -17.77 -6.91 8.05
N TYR A 113 -16.94 -6.01 7.50
CA TYR A 113 -16.66 -4.68 7.99
C TYR A 113 -17.27 -3.58 7.10
N GLU A 114 -18.05 -3.92 6.06
CA GLU A 114 -18.75 -2.93 5.22
C GLU A 114 -19.84 -2.20 6.02
N ARG A 115 -19.85 -0.87 5.97
CA ARG A 115 -20.84 -0.05 6.67
C ARG A 115 -22.24 -0.25 6.09
N ARG A 116 -23.23 -0.40 6.97
CA ARG A 116 -24.65 -0.53 6.59
C ARG A 116 -25.32 0.80 6.28
N THR A 117 -24.76 1.88 6.83
CA THR A 117 -25.25 3.25 6.70
C THR A 117 -24.09 4.19 6.42
N TYR A 118 -24.29 5.15 5.53
CA TYR A 118 -23.28 6.13 5.14
C TYR A 118 -23.63 7.50 5.72
N PRO A 119 -22.65 8.35 6.07
CA PRO A 119 -22.91 9.70 6.54
C PRO A 119 -23.66 10.53 5.50
N ARG A 120 -24.39 11.57 5.94
CA ARG A 120 -25.10 12.50 5.05
C ARG A 120 -24.27 13.75 4.80
N SER A 121 -23.80 13.90 3.57
CA SER A 121 -23.19 15.13 3.04
C SER A 121 -23.19 15.06 1.51
N ALA A 122 -23.08 16.20 0.83
CA ALA A 122 -23.08 16.23 -0.64
C ALA A 122 -21.99 15.32 -1.28
N ALA A 123 -20.83 15.18 -0.63
CA ALA A 123 -19.77 14.27 -1.08
C ALA A 123 -20.15 12.78 -0.92
N TRP A 124 -20.86 12.44 0.17
CA TRP A 124 -21.37 11.09 0.36
C TRP A 124 -22.55 10.78 -0.54
N ASP A 125 -23.51 11.70 -0.68
CA ASP A 125 -24.66 11.49 -1.55
C ASP A 125 -24.20 11.31 -3.02
N TRP A 126 -23.21 12.09 -3.50
CA TRP A 126 -22.57 11.86 -4.81
C TRP A 126 -21.88 10.50 -4.91
N PHE A 127 -21.10 10.09 -3.90
CA PHE A 127 -20.46 8.76 -3.89
C PHE A 127 -21.48 7.61 -3.94
N LEU A 128 -22.61 7.76 -3.23
CA LEU A 128 -23.69 6.77 -3.19
C LEU A 128 -24.42 6.65 -4.53
N GLU A 129 -24.61 7.75 -5.24
CA GLU A 129 -25.31 7.81 -6.51
C GLU A 129 -24.43 7.37 -7.69
N ILE A 130 -23.15 7.76 -7.70
CA ILE A 130 -22.25 7.62 -8.86
C ILE A 130 -21.27 6.45 -8.72
N ASP A 131 -20.45 6.42 -7.67
CA ASP A 131 -19.34 5.46 -7.52
C ASP A 131 -19.80 4.10 -6.99
N LEU A 132 -20.59 4.11 -5.90
CA LEU A 132 -20.96 2.90 -5.16
C LEU A 132 -21.67 1.84 -6.02
N PRO A 133 -22.57 2.16 -6.98
CA PRO A 133 -23.16 1.16 -7.86
C PRO A 133 -22.12 0.43 -8.72
N SER A 134 -21.09 1.15 -9.21
CA SER A 134 -20.00 0.57 -10.00
C SER A 134 -19.07 -0.30 -9.16
N LEU A 135 -18.72 0.15 -7.95
CA LEU A 135 -17.92 -0.62 -6.99
C LEU A 135 -18.63 -1.91 -6.58
N ARG A 136 -19.94 -1.85 -6.27
CA ARG A 136 -20.76 -3.02 -5.96
C ARG A 136 -20.87 -4.01 -7.12
N LYS A 137 -20.95 -3.52 -8.37
CA LYS A 137 -20.96 -4.38 -9.57
C LYS A 137 -19.62 -5.12 -9.78
N ARG A 138 -18.49 -4.53 -9.39
CA ARG A 138 -17.15 -5.15 -9.43
C ARG A 138 -16.82 -5.97 -8.18
N GLY A 139 -17.63 -5.83 -7.13
CA GLY A 139 -17.37 -6.41 -5.83
C GLY A 139 -16.18 -5.77 -5.10
N THR A 140 -15.82 -4.52 -5.40
CA THR A 140 -14.76 -3.76 -4.70
C THR A 140 -15.30 -3.11 -3.42
N ILE A 141 -14.55 -3.17 -2.32
CA ILE A 141 -14.82 -2.45 -1.07
C ILE A 141 -13.69 -1.47 -0.82
N LEU A 142 -13.95 -0.16 -0.96
CA LEU A 142 -12.96 0.86 -0.60
C LEU A 142 -12.83 1.03 0.91
N ASP A 143 -11.71 1.61 1.36
CA ASP A 143 -11.48 2.06 2.73
C ASP A 143 -12.67 2.84 3.32
N LYS A 144 -13.22 3.79 2.56
CA LYS A 144 -14.36 4.62 2.96
C LYS A 144 -15.67 3.84 3.06
N MET A 145 -15.75 2.63 2.49
CA MET A 145 -16.91 1.75 2.63
C MET A 145 -16.85 0.89 3.90
N LEU A 146 -15.71 0.85 4.59
CA LEU A 146 -15.60 0.16 5.88
C LEU A 146 -16.28 0.97 6.99
N ASP A 147 -16.82 0.29 8.00
CA ASP A 147 -17.43 0.87 9.19
C ASP A 147 -16.35 1.10 10.26
N PRO A 148 -16.02 2.36 10.63
CA PRO A 148 -14.99 2.62 11.63
C PRO A 148 -15.29 1.94 12.98
N SER A 149 -16.56 1.82 13.35
CA SER A 149 -16.96 1.18 14.61
C SER A 149 -16.65 -0.33 14.63
N LEU A 150 -16.75 -1.01 13.49
CA LEU A 150 -16.36 -2.42 13.35
C LEU A 150 -14.84 -2.59 13.25
N LEU A 151 -14.11 -1.55 12.84
CA LEU A 151 -12.64 -1.53 12.80
C LEU A 151 -11.99 -1.11 14.14
N GLY A 152 -12.77 -0.67 15.13
CA GLY A 152 -12.22 -0.10 16.36
C GLY A 152 -11.47 1.21 16.12
N SER A 153 -12.08 2.12 15.35
CA SER A 153 -11.60 3.49 15.11
C SER A 153 -12.77 4.47 14.97
N GLU A 154 -12.54 5.76 15.17
CA GLU A 154 -13.55 6.80 14.89
C GLU A 154 -13.56 7.19 13.41
N GLU A 155 -12.39 7.22 12.79
CA GLU A 155 -12.16 7.49 11.37
C GLU A 155 -11.05 6.57 10.85
N THR A 156 -10.98 6.37 9.53
CA THR A 156 -9.88 5.64 8.89
C THR A 156 -9.25 6.53 7.83
N VAL A 157 -7.94 6.75 7.95
CA VAL A 157 -7.13 7.38 6.89
C VAL A 157 -6.45 6.25 6.13
N SER A 158 -6.61 6.20 4.81
CA SER A 158 -5.93 5.21 3.98
C SER A 158 -4.78 5.78 3.16
N ARG A 159 -3.83 4.92 2.83
CA ARG A 159 -2.84 5.17 1.76
C ARG A 159 -2.84 3.96 0.82
N GLN A 160 -3.26 4.17 -0.42
CA GLN A 160 -3.20 3.15 -1.47
C GLN A 160 -1.74 2.86 -1.83
N TRP A 161 -1.46 1.60 -2.15
CA TRP A 161 -0.13 1.10 -2.42
C TRP A 161 -0.15 -0.01 -3.48
N VAL A 162 0.53 0.24 -4.61
CA VAL A 162 0.58 -0.68 -5.76
C VAL A 162 1.77 -1.63 -5.65
N PHE A 163 1.50 -2.92 -5.88
CA PHE A 163 2.47 -4.00 -5.95
C PHE A 163 3.07 -4.09 -7.36
N GLN A 164 4.34 -3.73 -7.51
CA GLN A 164 5.01 -3.76 -8.81
C GLN A 164 5.63 -5.12 -9.09
N LYS A 165 5.24 -5.75 -10.20
CA LYS A 165 5.88 -6.99 -10.70
C LYS A 165 7.30 -6.73 -11.23
N THR A 166 8.25 -6.51 -10.32
CA THR A 166 9.69 -6.48 -10.63
C THR A 166 10.45 -7.61 -9.95
N PRO A 167 11.46 -8.20 -10.64
CA PRO A 167 12.29 -9.26 -10.08
C PRO A 167 12.99 -8.89 -8.76
N CYS A 168 12.87 -9.79 -7.80
CA CYS A 168 13.65 -9.76 -6.56
C CYS A 168 15.07 -10.29 -6.78
N GLY A 169 15.89 -9.48 -7.46
CA GLY A 169 17.33 -9.69 -7.66
C GLY A 169 17.70 -10.51 -8.91
N GLY A 170 18.72 -10.04 -9.64
CA GLY A 170 19.39 -10.80 -10.71
C GLY A 170 18.62 -10.93 -12.04
N ARG A 171 19.36 -11.27 -13.10
CA ARG A 171 18.84 -11.42 -14.49
C ARG A 171 17.84 -12.57 -14.70
N LEU A 172 17.57 -13.38 -13.68
CA LEU A 172 16.69 -14.55 -13.73
C LEU A 172 15.59 -14.41 -12.67
N GLY A 173 14.75 -13.38 -12.82
CA GLY A 173 13.56 -13.21 -11.99
C GLY A 173 12.61 -14.38 -12.17
N GLY A 174 12.49 -15.23 -11.15
CA GLY A 174 11.46 -16.26 -11.09
C GLY A 174 10.08 -15.61 -11.18
N ARG A 175 9.14 -16.25 -11.90
CA ARG A 175 7.77 -15.76 -12.11
C ARG A 175 6.97 -15.62 -10.81
N ASP A 176 7.48 -16.22 -9.74
CA ASP A 176 6.83 -16.43 -8.46
C ASP A 176 7.29 -15.44 -7.37
N LYS A 177 7.93 -14.33 -7.76
CA LYS A 177 8.45 -13.30 -6.84
C LYS A 177 7.98 -11.90 -7.21
N LEU A 178 7.58 -11.16 -6.19
CA LEU A 178 6.98 -9.83 -6.27
C LEU A 178 7.76 -8.86 -5.39
N ARG A 179 8.12 -7.71 -5.96
CA ARG A 179 8.76 -6.60 -5.22
C ARG A 179 7.72 -5.56 -4.83
N VAL A 180 7.87 -5.00 -3.65
CA VAL A 180 6.85 -4.18 -3.02
C VAL A 180 7.53 -2.96 -2.36
N ASP A 181 7.21 -1.77 -2.88
CA ASP A 181 7.93 -0.50 -2.63
C ASP A 181 7.33 0.29 -1.47
N LEU A 182 7.93 0.20 -0.29
CA LEU A 182 7.40 0.71 0.97
C LEU A 182 7.24 2.24 1.03
N PRO A 183 6.37 2.78 1.90
CA PRO A 183 6.08 4.22 2.01
C PRO A 183 7.30 5.14 2.23
N ALA A 184 8.40 4.62 2.79
CA ALA A 184 9.65 5.36 2.98
C ALA A 184 10.76 4.93 2.00
N GLY A 185 10.38 4.41 0.83
CA GLY A 185 11.27 4.09 -0.30
C GLY A 185 12.08 2.80 -0.15
N GLN A 186 11.88 2.04 0.91
CA GLN A 186 12.49 0.70 1.05
C GLN A 186 11.78 -0.31 0.15
N GLN A 187 12.39 -1.46 -0.10
CA GLN A 187 11.79 -2.53 -0.91
C GLN A 187 11.74 -3.83 -0.11
N VAL A 188 10.63 -4.55 -0.17
CA VAL A 188 10.53 -5.93 0.31
C VAL A 188 10.21 -6.89 -0.83
N CYS A 189 10.56 -8.14 -0.62
CA CYS A 189 10.42 -9.21 -1.59
C CYS A 189 9.52 -10.31 -1.03
N LEU A 190 8.45 -10.57 -1.76
CA LEU A 190 7.47 -11.62 -1.50
C LEU A 190 7.65 -12.73 -2.53
N GLY A 191 7.37 -13.97 -2.14
CA GLY A 191 7.38 -15.11 -3.06
C GLY A 191 6.27 -16.12 -2.77
N LEU A 192 5.95 -16.91 -3.79
CA LEU A 192 5.06 -18.08 -3.66
C LEU A 192 5.79 -19.33 -3.16
N GLU A 193 7.13 -19.28 -3.10
CA GLU A 193 7.97 -20.36 -2.58
C GLU A 193 7.54 -20.74 -1.14
N ARG A 194 7.25 -22.02 -0.94
CA ARG A 194 7.08 -22.60 0.40
C ARG A 194 8.44 -22.51 1.13
N PRO A 195 8.42 -22.20 2.45
CA PRO A 195 9.64 -22.15 3.25
C PRO A 195 10.29 -23.55 3.38
#